data_AF-A0A2D7ILZ2-F1
#
_entry.id   AF-A0A2D7ILZ2-F1
#
_cell.length_a   1.000
_cell.length_b   1.000
_cell.length_c   1.000
_cell.angle_alpha   90.00
_cell.angle_beta   90.00
_cell.angle_gamma   90.00
#
_symmetry.space_group_name_H-M   'P 1'
#
loop_
_entity.id
_entity.type
_entity.pdbx_description
1 polymer ?
#
loop_
_entity_poly.entity_id
_entity_poly.type
_entity_poly.pdbx_seq_one_letter_code
_entity_poly.pdbx_strand_id
1 'polypeptide(L)'
;MKIPIMVLLLFSLALSDNPVYDIEYHYDNTNIKSITYYNIRNNKIELARIELYWINGQKYSESYHVSGLKYKEMLWYENGQKGMECKEVDARGTNCKYWRRDGNTAKEEELSDSEENELFLEYRNRYF
;
A
#
# COMPACT_ATOMS: atom_id res chain seq x y z
N MET A 1 -36.28 -16.61 0.32
CA MET A 1 -35.55 -16.56 -0.96
C MET A 1 -34.10 -16.96 -0.71
N LYS A 2 -33.65 -18.08 -1.28
CA LYS A 2 -32.29 -18.61 -1.12
C LYS A 2 -31.47 -18.14 -2.31
N ILE A 3 -30.50 -17.25 -2.08
CA ILE A 3 -29.53 -16.85 -3.11
C ILE A 3 -28.63 -18.09 -3.33
N PRO A 4 -28.52 -18.64 -4.55
CA PRO A 4 -27.65 -19.78 -4.77
C PRO A 4 -26.19 -19.31 -4.63
N ILE A 5 -25.42 -20.05 -3.84
CA ILE A 5 -24.00 -19.85 -3.45
C ILE A 5 -23.03 -19.87 -4.67
N MET A 6 -23.55 -19.93 -5.90
CA MET A 6 -22.80 -20.20 -7.13
C MET A 6 -22.00 -19.00 -7.68
N VAL A 7 -22.07 -17.82 -7.06
CA VAL A 7 -21.24 -16.65 -7.45
C VAL A 7 -19.93 -16.58 -6.65
N LEU A 8 -19.79 -17.35 -5.56
CA LEU A 8 -18.61 -17.25 -4.68
C LEU A 8 -17.39 -18.09 -5.15
N LEU A 9 -17.52 -18.88 -6.22
CA LEU A 9 -16.49 -19.86 -6.65
C LEU A 9 -15.69 -19.46 -7.89
N LEU A 10 -15.93 -18.28 -8.48
CA LEU A 10 -15.20 -17.82 -9.68
C LEU A 10 -14.00 -16.92 -9.40
N PHE A 11 -13.67 -16.62 -8.15
CA PHE A 11 -12.48 -15.83 -7.79
C PHE A 11 -11.29 -16.65 -7.29
N SER A 12 -11.35 -17.99 -7.29
CA SER A 12 -10.25 -18.85 -6.84
C SER A 12 -9.23 -19.20 -7.94
N LEU A 13 -9.24 -18.50 -9.08
CA LEU A 13 -8.36 -18.77 -10.24
C LEU A 13 -7.35 -17.66 -10.55
N ALA A 14 -7.10 -16.72 -9.63
CA ALA A 14 -5.98 -15.79 -9.78
C ALA A 14 -4.71 -16.36 -9.12
N LEU A 15 -3.99 -17.17 -9.89
CA LEU A 15 -2.52 -17.33 -9.85
C LEU A 15 -1.91 -17.61 -8.46
N SER A 16 -1.84 -18.90 -8.09
CA SER A 16 -0.95 -19.38 -7.05
C SER A 16 0.51 -19.38 -7.54
N ASP A 17 1.06 -18.21 -7.88
CA ASP A 17 2.49 -18.00 -7.69
C ASP A 17 2.64 -17.89 -6.17
N ASN A 18 3.11 -18.93 -5.46
CA ASN A 18 3.35 -18.84 -4.02
C ASN A 18 4.33 -17.67 -3.81
N PRO A 19 3.88 -16.49 -3.34
CA PRO A 19 4.78 -15.36 -3.28
C PRO A 19 5.76 -15.67 -2.16
N VAL A 20 7.06 -15.63 -2.47
CA VAL A 20 8.06 -15.57 -1.40
C VAL A 20 7.82 -14.26 -0.69
N TYR A 21 7.72 -14.30 0.62
CA TYR A 21 7.57 -13.10 1.42
C TYR A 21 8.53 -13.11 2.59
N ASP A 22 8.88 -11.91 3.02
CA ASP A 22 9.64 -11.64 4.24
C ASP A 22 8.78 -10.80 5.17
N ILE A 23 8.82 -11.09 6.47
CA ILE A 23 8.04 -10.39 7.50
C ILE A 23 8.99 -9.81 8.53
N GLU A 24 8.94 -8.49 8.70
CA GLU A 24 9.55 -7.84 9.85
C GLU A 24 8.49 -7.53 10.89
N TYR A 25 8.86 -7.66 12.16
CA TYR A 25 8.03 -7.27 13.29
C TYR A 25 8.51 -5.94 13.87
N HIS A 26 7.62 -5.26 14.59
CA HIS A 26 8.01 -4.16 15.47
C HIS A 26 8.84 -4.67 16.65
N TYR A 27 9.33 -3.76 17.49
CA TYR A 27 10.17 -4.08 18.66
C TYR A 27 9.52 -5.05 19.65
N ASP A 28 8.18 -5.19 19.63
CA ASP A 28 7.42 -6.12 20.46
C ASP A 28 7.41 -7.57 19.94
N ASN A 29 7.90 -7.83 18.72
CA ASN A 29 7.88 -9.12 18.03
C ASN A 29 6.50 -9.77 17.88
N THR A 30 5.42 -9.00 18.04
CA THR A 30 4.04 -9.46 17.91
C THR A 30 3.30 -8.75 16.80
N ASN A 31 3.55 -7.45 16.63
CA ASN A 31 2.92 -6.64 15.62
C ASN A 31 3.80 -6.62 14.38
N ILE A 32 3.20 -6.97 13.24
CA ILE A 32 3.88 -6.92 11.95
C ILE A 32 4.22 -5.46 11.64
N LYS A 33 5.46 -5.23 11.21
CA LYS A 33 5.98 -3.94 10.76
C LYS A 33 5.94 -3.84 9.24
N SER A 34 6.38 -4.89 8.57
CA SER A 34 6.36 -4.95 7.11
C SER A 34 6.13 -6.37 6.61
N ILE A 35 5.54 -6.46 5.41
CA ILE A 35 5.56 -7.68 4.61
C ILE A 35 6.07 -7.31 3.23
N THR A 36 7.17 -7.94 2.81
CA THR A 36 7.77 -7.75 1.51
C THR A 36 7.49 -8.97 0.65
N TYR A 37 6.89 -8.77 -0.52
CA TYR A 37 6.51 -9.84 -1.44
C TYR A 37 7.42 -9.84 -2.67
N TYR A 38 7.80 -11.05 -3.09
CA TYR A 38 8.65 -11.29 -4.24
C TYR A 38 7.99 -12.24 -5.23
N ASN A 39 8.18 -11.95 -6.52
CA ASN A 39 7.86 -12.87 -7.61
C ASN A 39 9.12 -13.65 -7.98
N ILE A 40 8.95 -14.95 -8.27
CA ILE A 40 10.01 -15.78 -8.85
C ILE A 40 9.68 -16.03 -10.31
N ARG A 41 10.51 -15.53 -11.23
CA ARG A 41 10.38 -15.75 -12.67
C ARG A 41 11.74 -16.02 -13.28
N ASN A 42 11.84 -17.02 -14.15
CA ASN A 42 13.09 -17.37 -14.84
C ASN A 42 14.30 -17.52 -13.90
N ASN A 43 14.11 -18.19 -12.75
CA ASN A 43 15.12 -18.33 -11.70
C ASN A 43 15.66 -17.01 -11.11
N LYS A 44 14.90 -15.91 -11.23
CA LYS A 44 15.20 -14.61 -10.66
C LYS A 44 14.10 -14.22 -9.65
N ILE A 45 14.52 -13.70 -8.50
CA ILE A 45 13.65 -13.12 -7.49
C ILE A 45 13.53 -11.62 -7.77
N GLU A 46 12.31 -11.12 -7.85
CA GLU A 46 12.02 -9.70 -8.10
C GLU A 46 11.04 -9.16 -7.05
N LEU A 47 11.36 -7.99 -6.50
CA LEU A 47 10.45 -7.28 -5.61
C LEU A 47 9.15 -6.97 -6.34
N ALA A 48 8.01 -7.34 -5.74
CA ALA A 48 6.70 -7.17 -6.31
C ALA A 48 5.86 -6.15 -5.54
N ARG A 49 5.88 -6.23 -4.21
CA ARG A 49 5.04 -5.42 -3.33
C ARG A 49 5.66 -5.29 -1.95
N ILE A 50 5.46 -4.14 -1.31
CA ILE A 50 5.78 -3.92 0.10
C ILE A 50 4.53 -3.41 0.79
N GLU A 51 4.19 -4.00 1.92
CA GLU A 51 3.17 -3.52 2.86
C GLU A 51 3.85 -3.06 4.15
N LEU A 52 3.44 -1.90 4.67
CA LEU A 52 3.92 -1.39 5.96
C LEU A 52 2.74 -1.15 6.90
N TYR A 53 2.95 -1.44 8.17
CA TYR A 53 1.91 -1.47 9.20
C TYR A 53 2.30 -0.66 10.43
N TRP A 54 1.33 0.07 10.96
CA TRP A 54 1.42 0.72 12.25
C TRP A 54 1.52 -0.36 13.33
N ILE A 55 2.03 0.01 14.51
CA ILE A 55 2.11 -0.93 15.64
C ILE A 55 0.74 -1.49 16.07
N ASN A 56 -0.33 -0.76 15.79
CA ASN A 56 -1.70 -1.21 16.04
C ASN A 56 -2.23 -2.22 14.99
N GLY A 57 -1.38 -2.64 14.03
CA GLY A 57 -1.72 -3.59 12.96
C GLY A 57 -2.43 -2.99 11.75
N GLN A 58 -2.75 -1.70 11.76
CA GLN A 58 -3.36 -1.03 10.62
C GLN A 58 -2.29 -0.77 9.54
N LYS A 59 -2.60 -1.11 8.29
CA LYS A 59 -1.74 -0.80 7.14
C LYS A 59 -1.66 0.72 6.94
N TYR A 60 -0.46 1.23 6.65
CA TYR A 60 -0.23 2.65 6.35
C TYR A 60 0.44 2.90 5.03
N SER A 61 1.08 1.90 4.43
CA SER A 61 1.68 2.01 3.12
C SER A 61 1.59 0.70 2.35
N GLU A 62 1.44 0.83 1.04
CA GLU A 62 1.49 -0.27 0.10
C GLU A 62 2.09 0.23 -1.21
N SER A 63 3.19 -0.38 -1.64
CA SER A 63 3.86 -0.05 -2.89
C SER A 63 3.96 -1.27 -3.79
N TYR A 64 3.92 -1.03 -5.10
CA TYR A 64 4.05 -2.06 -6.14
C TYR A 64 5.23 -1.77 -7.05
N HIS A 65 5.95 -2.84 -7.40
CA HIS A 65 7.23 -2.77 -8.09
C HIS A 65 7.24 -3.70 -9.30
N VAL A 66 7.83 -3.24 -10.40
CA VAL A 66 8.13 -4.05 -11.59
C VAL A 66 9.54 -3.70 -12.05
N SER A 67 10.37 -4.71 -12.31
CA SER A 67 11.77 -4.52 -12.72
C SER A 67 12.58 -3.66 -11.74
N GLY A 68 12.22 -3.68 -10.44
CA GLY A 68 12.86 -2.88 -9.39
C GLY A 68 12.40 -1.42 -9.30
N LEU A 69 11.42 -0.99 -10.11
CA LEU A 69 10.88 0.36 -10.10
C LEU A 69 9.48 0.39 -9.47
N LYS A 70 9.23 1.36 -8.58
CA LYS A 70 7.94 1.60 -7.94
C LYS A 70 7.00 2.32 -8.91
N TYR A 71 5.90 1.67 -9.31
CA TYR A 71 4.93 2.25 -10.25
C TYR A 71 3.59 2.64 -9.59
N LYS A 72 3.34 2.20 -8.36
CA LYS A 72 2.15 2.54 -7.60
C LYS A 72 2.45 2.59 -6.10
N GLU A 73 1.85 3.55 -5.42
CA GLU A 73 1.91 3.68 -3.97
C GLU A 73 0.55 4.12 -3.42
N MET A 74 0.19 3.59 -2.26
CA MET A 74 -0.97 4.02 -1.49
C MET A 74 -0.55 4.24 -0.05
N LEU A 75 -1.11 5.27 0.57
CA LEU A 75 -0.91 5.57 1.99
C LEU A 75 -2.24 5.67 2.71
N TRP A 76 -2.25 5.30 3.98
CA TRP A 76 -3.42 5.35 4.85
C TRP A 76 -3.07 6.00 6.18
N TYR A 77 -4.00 6.81 6.68
CA TYR A 77 -3.96 7.31 8.03
C TYR A 77 -4.10 6.19 9.05
N GLU A 78 -3.74 6.46 10.31
CA GLU A 78 -3.85 5.51 11.42
C GLU A 78 -5.28 4.99 11.65
N ASN A 79 -6.31 5.75 11.27
CA ASN A 79 -7.71 5.32 11.33
C ASN A 79 -8.13 4.39 10.18
N GLY A 80 -7.21 4.03 9.27
CA GLY A 80 -7.47 3.17 8.11
C GLY A 80 -8.08 3.88 6.91
N GLN A 81 -8.33 5.20 6.99
CA GLN A 81 -8.75 5.99 5.84
C GLN A 81 -7.58 6.14 4.86
N LYS A 82 -7.83 5.92 3.57
CA LYS A 82 -6.83 6.19 2.52
C LYS A 82 -6.53 7.69 2.55
N GLY A 83 -5.25 8.06 2.54
CA GLY A 83 -4.77 9.44 2.49
C GLY A 83 -4.11 9.80 1.15
N MET A 84 -3.54 8.80 0.46
CA MET A 84 -2.87 9.01 -0.83
C MET A 84 -2.96 7.77 -1.74
N GLU A 85 -3.00 8.01 -3.04
CA GLU A 85 -2.77 7.00 -4.08
C GLU A 85 -2.05 7.65 -5.25
N CYS A 86 -0.80 7.25 -5.46
CA CYS A 86 0.02 7.68 -6.58
C CYS A 86 0.21 6.54 -7.58
N LYS A 87 0.13 6.86 -8.86
CA LYS A 87 0.43 5.95 -9.97
C LYS A 87 1.40 6.64 -10.92
N GLU A 88 2.42 5.92 -11.35
CA GLU A 88 3.29 6.36 -12.43
C GLU A 88 2.47 6.35 -13.74
N VAL A 89 2.48 7.49 -14.46
CA VAL A 89 1.79 7.65 -15.73
C VAL A 89 2.81 8.01 -16.80
N ASP A 90 3.27 6.97 -17.51
CA ASP A 90 4.18 7.06 -18.66
C ASP A 90 5.31 8.11 -18.52
N ALA A 91 5.83 8.65 -19.63
CA ALA A 91 6.92 9.62 -19.62
C ALA A 91 6.55 11.00 -19.02
N ARG A 92 5.33 11.17 -18.49
CA ARG A 92 4.72 12.47 -18.15
C ARG A 92 4.53 12.74 -16.66
N GLY A 93 4.93 11.81 -15.79
CA GLY A 93 5.03 12.05 -14.34
C GLY A 93 4.08 11.19 -13.50
N THR A 94 4.03 11.51 -12.21
CA THR A 94 3.22 10.78 -11.22
C THR A 94 1.85 11.43 -11.09
N ASN A 95 0.76 10.66 -11.22
CA ASN A 95 -0.58 11.13 -10.87
C ASN A 95 -0.90 10.67 -9.44
N CYS A 96 -1.11 11.62 -8.53
CA CYS A 96 -1.43 11.38 -7.14
C CYS A 96 -2.82 11.93 -6.79
N LYS A 97 -3.61 11.09 -6.14
CA LYS A 97 -4.86 11.49 -5.48
C LYS A 97 -4.66 11.52 -3.99
N TYR A 98 -5.29 12.50 -3.35
CA TYR A 98 -5.20 12.70 -1.92
C TYR A 98 -6.59 12.74 -1.30
N TRP A 99 -6.66 12.28 -0.06
CA TRP A 99 -7.88 12.30 0.73
C TRP A 99 -7.52 12.82 2.11
N ARG A 100 -8.42 13.60 2.68
CA ARG A 100 -8.33 14.03 4.07
C ARG A 100 -8.63 12.87 5.01
N ARG A 101 -8.21 13.00 6.27
CA ARG A 101 -8.42 12.00 7.33
C ARG A 101 -9.91 11.67 7.57
N ASP A 102 -10.80 12.61 7.24
CA ASP A 102 -12.26 12.45 7.31
C ASP A 102 -12.88 11.73 6.09
N GLY A 103 -12.06 11.38 5.08
CA GLY A 103 -12.47 10.66 3.88
C GLY A 103 -12.84 11.54 2.69
N ASN A 104 -12.84 12.86 2.84
CA ASN A 104 -13.14 13.78 1.74
C ASN A 104 -11.94 13.87 0.76
N THR A 105 -12.20 13.85 -0.54
CA THR A 105 -11.16 13.98 -1.58
C THR A 105 -10.58 15.40 -1.61
N ALA A 106 -9.26 15.53 -1.47
CA ALA A 106 -8.53 16.76 -1.76
C ALA A 106 -8.12 16.78 -3.25
N LYS A 107 -8.03 17.97 -3.85
CA LYS A 107 -7.75 18.12 -5.28
C LYS A 107 -6.30 17.69 -5.57
N GLU A 108 -6.08 17.03 -6.72
CA GLU A 108 -4.78 16.43 -7.15
C GLU A 108 -3.59 17.42 -7.14
N GLU A 109 -3.85 18.74 -7.17
CA GLU A 109 -2.85 19.82 -7.20
C GLU A 109 -2.93 20.79 -5.99
N GLU A 110 -3.89 20.60 -5.07
CA GLU A 110 -4.18 21.54 -3.96
C GLU A 110 -4.07 20.89 -2.57
N LEU A 111 -3.11 19.99 -2.34
CA LEU A 111 -2.66 19.86 -0.96
C LEU A 111 -1.83 21.10 -0.65
N SER A 112 -2.33 21.92 0.27
CA SER A 112 -1.52 23.00 0.84
C SER A 112 -0.27 22.42 1.50
N ASP A 113 0.86 23.14 1.48
CA ASP A 113 2.11 22.74 2.17
C ASP A 113 1.87 22.30 3.63
N SER A 114 0.79 22.76 4.28
CA SER A 114 0.38 22.33 5.62
C SER A 114 -0.27 20.94 5.67
N GLU A 115 -1.09 20.55 4.70
CA GLU A 115 -1.74 19.23 4.66
C GLU A 115 -0.77 18.14 4.17
N GLU A 116 0.10 18.49 3.21
CA GLU A 116 1.25 17.64 2.86
C GLU A 116 2.20 17.49 4.05
N ASN A 117 2.45 18.58 4.80
CA ASN A 117 3.20 18.49 6.05
C ASN A 117 2.52 17.64 7.11
N GLU A 118 1.21 17.68 7.34
CA GLU A 118 0.61 16.81 8.37
C GLU A 118 0.78 15.32 8.05
N LEU A 119 0.50 14.94 6.81
CA LEU A 119 0.72 13.58 6.33
C LEU A 119 2.21 13.20 6.44
N PHE A 120 3.10 14.04 5.90
CA PHE A 120 4.55 13.83 5.91
C PHE A 120 5.17 13.90 7.32
N LEU A 121 4.68 14.74 8.23
CA LEU A 121 5.16 14.90 9.61
C LEU A 121 4.70 13.74 10.49
N GLU A 122 3.48 13.21 10.28
CA GLU A 122 3.05 11.97 10.92
C GLU A 122 3.93 10.79 10.50
N TYR A 123 4.33 10.73 9.23
CA TYR A 123 5.29 9.74 8.73
C TYR A 123 6.73 10.01 9.18
N ARG A 124 7.19 11.26 9.25
CA ARG A 124 8.58 11.59 9.60
C ARG A 124 8.83 11.50 11.11
N ASN A 125 8.00 12.14 11.92
CA ASN A 125 8.24 12.30 13.36
C ASN A 125 7.99 11.00 14.16
N ARG A 126 7.44 9.96 13.54
CA ARG A 126 7.21 8.66 14.19
C ARG A 126 8.31 7.64 13.88
N TYR A 127 9.21 7.94 12.92
CA TYR A 127 10.26 7.02 12.46
C TYR A 127 11.67 7.65 12.36
N PHE A 128 11.82 8.95 12.60
CA PHE A 128 13.10 9.64 12.80
C PHE A 128 13.11 10.41 14.12
#